data_AF-A0A920HRF9-F1
#
_entry.id   AF-A0A920HRF9-F1
#
_cell.length_a   1.000
_cell.length_b   1.000
_cell.length_c   1.000
_cell.angle_alpha   90.00
_cell.angle_beta   90.00
_cell.angle_gamma   90.00
#
_symmetry.space_group_name_H-M   'P 1'
#
loop_
_entity.id
_entity.type
_entity.pdbx_description
1 polymer ?
#
loop_
_entity_poly.entity_id
_entity_poly.type
_entity_poly.pdbx_seq_one_letter_code
_entity_poly.pdbx_strand_id
1 'polypeptide(L)' 'MESLKNEIERVIPEYKVGIAHGKLKKNEIRQIMNDFIGGELDGLICTTIVEMGLDIPNANTILIINSHKLGYLNYIN' A
#
# COMPACT_ATOMS: atom_id res chain seq x y z
N MET A 1 -10.19 2.60 -1.72
CA MET A 1 -9.04 2.57 -0.79
C MET A 1 -9.49 3.08 0.57
N GLU A 2 -10.10 4.27 0.66
CA GLU A 2 -10.68 4.76 1.93
C GLU A 2 -11.70 3.81 2.58
N SER A 3 -12.63 3.25 1.80
CA SER A 3 -13.58 2.26 2.33
C SER A 3 -12.89 1.04 2.96
N LEU A 4 -11.79 0.57 2.36
CA LEU A 4 -11.03 -0.56 2.87
C LEU A 4 -10.24 -0.18 4.13
N LYS A 5 -9.64 1.02 4.13
CA LYS A 5 -8.98 1.57 5.31
C LYS A 5 -9.95 1.62 6.49
N ASN A 6 -11.12 2.23 6.29
CA ASN A 6 -12.16 2.33 7.33
C ASN A 6 -12.61 0.95 7.81
N GLU A 7 -12.69 -0.03 6.91
CA GLU A 7 -13.05 -1.40 7.30
C GLU A 7 -11.98 -2.06 8.15
N ILE A 8 -10.70 -1.92 7.78
CA ILE A 8 -9.57 -2.43 8.56
C ILE A 8 -9.54 -1.77 9.94
N GLU A 9 -9.58 -0.45 10.00
CA GLU A 9 -9.57 0.30 11.27
C GLU A 9 -10.82 0.03 12.12
N ARG A 10 -11.94 -0.35 11.51
CA ARG A 10 -13.13 -0.79 12.27
C ARG A 10 -12.95 -2.18 12.89
N VAL A 11 -12.29 -3.10 12.18
CA VAL A 11 -12.09 -4.49 12.63
C VAL A 11 -10.91 -4.59 13.60
N ILE A 12 -9.86 -3.81 13.37
CA ILE A 12 -8.63 -3.75 14.17
C ILE A 12 -8.29 -2.27 14.44
N PRO A 13 -8.91 -1.65 15.47
CA PRO A 13 -8.77 -0.20 15.75
C PRO A 13 -7.35 0.29 16.04
N GLU A 14 -6.49 -0.60 16.54
CA GLU A 14 -5.08 -0.30 16.83
C GLU A 14 -4.17 -0.34 15.60
N TYR A 15 -4.63 -0.93 14.48
CA TYR A 15 -3.82 -1.12 13.28
C TYR A 15 -3.90 0.10 12.36
N LYS A 16 -2.82 0.87 12.30
CA LYS A 16 -2.75 2.13 11.55
C LYS A 16 -2.40 1.89 10.09
N VAL A 17 -3.25 2.38 9.19
CA VAL A 17 -3.10 2.12 7.75
C VAL A 17 -2.94 3.41 6.94
N GLY A 18 -1.87 3.48 6.15
CA GLY A 18 -1.64 4.53 5.16
C GLY A 18 -2.19 4.15 3.77
N ILE A 19 -2.51 5.17 2.96
CA ILE A 19 -2.88 4.98 1.55
C ILE A 19 -1.85 5.67 0.67
N ALA A 20 -1.19 4.92 -0.21
CA ALA A 20 -0.24 5.46 -1.18
C ALA A 20 -0.68 5.13 -2.61
N HIS A 21 -0.92 6.15 -3.45
CA HIS A 21 -1.27 5.94 -4.86
C HIS A 21 -0.77 7.07 -5.75
N GLY A 22 -0.67 6.82 -7.06
CA GLY A 22 -0.09 7.76 -8.03
C GLY A 22 -0.81 9.12 -8.19
N LYS A 23 -2.00 9.32 -7.61
CA LYS A 23 -2.63 10.65 -7.57
C LYS A 23 -2.07 11.57 -6.48
N LEU A 24 -1.26 11.06 -5.56
CA LEU A 24 -0.58 11.85 -4.53
C LEU A 24 0.67 12.49 -5.11
N LYS A 25 1.08 13.65 -4.58
CA LYS A 25 2.36 14.26 -4.93
C LYS A 25 3.50 13.37 -4.43
N LYS A 26 4.66 13.44 -5.09
CA LYS A 26 5.85 12.65 -4.70
C LYS A 26 6.25 12.83 -3.23
N ASN A 27 6.12 14.05 -2.70
CA ASN A 27 6.45 14.33 -1.30
C ASN A 27 5.47 13.67 -0.32
N GLU A 28 4.17 13.60 -0.68
CA GLU A 28 3.15 12.94 0.15
C GLU A 28 3.38 11.43 0.18
N ILE A 29 3.66 10.83 -0.99
CA ILE A 29 4.04 9.41 -1.08
C ILE A 29 5.28 9.15 -0.21
N ARG A 30 6.32 9.97 -0.33
CA ARG A 30 7.54 9.81 0.46
C ARG A 30 7.28 9.91 1.96
N GLN A 31 6.43 10.83 2.40
CA GLN A 31 6.08 10.95 3.82
C GLN A 31 5.39 9.68 4.32
N ILE A 32 4.36 9.21 3.61
CA ILE A 32 3.62 7.99 3.98
C ILE A 32 4.54 6.76 3.99
N MET A 33 5.47 6.68 3.04
CA MET A 33 6.47 5.61 3.02
C MET A 33 7.43 5.69 4.22
N ASN A 34 7.87 6.89 4.61
CA ASN A 34 8.72 7.07 5.78
C ASN A 34 7.98 6.67 7.07
N ASP A 35 6.71 7.05 7.19
CA ASP A 35 5.87 6.70 8.34
C ASP A 35 5.69 5.18 8.44
N PHE A 36 5.55 4.48 7.30
CA PHE A 36 5.48 3.02 7.27
C PHE A 36 6.82 2.35 7.60
N ILE A 37 7.92 2.81 7.03
CA ILE A 37 9.26 2.26 7.33
C ILE A 37 9.64 2.51 8.80
N GLY A 38 9.24 3.66 9.34
CA GLY A 38 9.46 4.05 10.73
C GLY A 38 8.57 3.36 11.75
N GLY A 39 7.56 2.58 11.31
CA GLY A 39 6.61 1.89 12.19
C GLY A 39 5.52 2.78 12.79
N GLU A 40 5.35 4.01 12.28
CA GLU A 40 4.22 4.88 12.62
C GLU A 40 2.92 4.40 11.95
N LEU A 41 3.05 3.72 10.82
CA LEU A 41 1.99 2.96 10.16
C LEU A 41 2.32 1.47 10.21
N ASP A 42 1.32 0.64 10.49
CA ASP A 42 1.45 -0.81 10.54
C ASP A 42 1.19 -1.47 9.18
N GLY A 43 0.46 -0.78 8.30
CA GLY A 43 0.06 -1.27 6.99
C GLY A 43 -0.03 -0.18 5.92
N LEU A 44 0.12 -0.59 4.66
CA LEU A 44 0.08 0.31 3.51
C LEU A 44 -0.86 -0.24 2.43
N ILE A 45 -1.88 0.54 2.07
CA ILE A 45 -2.76 0.24 0.95
C ILE A 45 -2.23 1.00 -0.26
N CYS A 46 -1.75 0.30 -1.27
CA CYS A 46 -1.27 0.90 -2.51
C CYS A 46 -1.89 0.29 -3.77
N THR A 47 -1.80 1.02 -4.87
CA THR A 47 -2.01 0.44 -6.21
C THR A 47 -0.69 -0.11 -6.75
N THR A 48 -0.76 -0.98 -7.76
CA THR A 48 0.38 -1.67 -8.40
C THR A 48 1.52 -0.73 -8.83
N ILE A 49 1.23 0.55 -9.04
CA ILE A 49 2.18 1.53 -9.57
C ILE A 49 3.25 1.94 -8.54
N VAL A 50 3.00 1.75 -7.23
CA VAL A 50 3.92 2.22 -6.17
C VAL A 50 5.11 1.25 -5.96
N GLU A 51 5.14 0.11 -6.64
CA GLU A 51 6.11 -0.98 -6.38
C GLU A 51 7.49 -0.80 -7.05
N MET A 52 7.63 -0.05 -8.15
CA MET A 52 8.84 -0.12 -9.00
C MET A 52 10.12 0.54 -8.45
N GLY A 53 10.27 0.73 -7.13
CA GLY A 53 11.53 1.22 -6.58
C GLY A 53 11.60 1.42 -5.08
N LEU A 54 10.66 0.86 -4.30
CA LEU A 54 10.66 0.97 -2.84
C LEU A 54 11.14 -0.35 -2.24
N ASP A 55 12.40 -0.40 -1.84
CA ASP A 55 12.92 -1.46 -0.97
C ASP A 55 12.37 -1.22 0.44
N ILE A 56 11.41 -2.05 0.86
CA ILE A 56 10.77 -1.97 2.17
C ILE A 56 11.16 -3.20 2.99
N PRO A 57 12.30 -3.15 3.71
CA PRO A 57 12.84 -4.32 4.40
C PRO A 57 11.93 -4.87 5.50
N ASN A 58 11.04 -4.04 6.05
CA ASN A 58 10.14 -4.41 7.15
C ASN A 58 8.77 -4.94 6.68
N ALA A 59 8.48 -4.91 5.37
CA ALA A 59 7.21 -5.41 4.84
C ALA A 59 7.29 -6.93 4.56
N ASN A 60 6.84 -7.73 5.52
CA ASN A 60 6.94 -9.20 5.44
C ASN A 60 5.73 -9.88 4.78
N THR A 61 4.67 -9.13 4.46
CA THR A 61 3.42 -9.69 3.95
C THR A 61 2.76 -8.74 2.97
N ILE A 62 2.43 -9.24 1.78
CA ILE A 62 1.70 -8.51 0.74
C ILE A 62 0.36 -9.19 0.51
N LEU A 63 -0.73 -8.42 0.59
CA LEU A 63 -2.08 -8.88 0.25
C LEU A 63 -2.53 -8.23 -1.07
N ILE A 64 -2.71 -9.04 -2.11
CA ILE A 64 -3.19 -8.55 -3.41
C ILE A 64 -4.71 -8.68 -3.49
N ILE A 65 -5.40 -7.53 -3.46
CA ILE A 65 -6.85 -7.46 -3.61
C ILE A 65 -7.19 -7.34 -5.10
N ASN A 66 -8.15 -8.15 -5.56
CA ASN A 66 -8.54 -8.26 -6.99
C ASN A 66 -7.45 -8.83 -7.92
N SER A 67 -6.70 -9.84 -7.45
CA SER A 67 -5.70 -10.56 -8.27
C SER A 67 -6.26 -11.10 -9.60
N HIS A 68 -7.56 -11.42 -9.66
CA HIS A 68 -8.25 -11.84 -10.88
C HIS A 68 -8.28 -10.76 -11.99
N LYS A 69 -8.17 -9.47 -11.65
CA LYS A 69 -8.05 -8.37 -12.64
C LYS A 69 -6.61 -8.12 -13.08
N LEU A 70 -5.64 -8.69 -12.37
CA LEU A 70 -4.22 -8.62 -12.74
C LEU A 70 -3.88 -9.60 -13.89
N GLY A 71 -4.76 -10.57 -14.17
CA GLY A 71 -4.58 -11.67 -15.13
C GLY A 71 -4.54 -11.31 -16.61
N TYR A 72 -4.41 -10.04 -16.99
CA TYR A 72 -4.21 -9.60 -18.38
C TYR A 72 -3.04 -8.60 -18.54
N LEU A 73 -2.13 -8.49 -17.57
CA LEU A 73 -0.86 -7.82 -17.86
C LEU A 73 0.05 -8.83 -18.57
N ASN A 74 0.07 -8.72 -19.90
CA ASN A 74 1.02 -9.38 -20.78
C ASN A 74 2.45 -9.07 -20.34
N TYR A 75 3.03 -9.97 -19.52
CA TYR A 75 4.46 -10.06 -19.27
C TYR A 75 5.08 -11.18 -20.13
N ILE A 76 4.74 -11.23 -21.41
CA ILE A 76 5.48 -12.02 -22.41
C ILE A 76 5.67 -11.20 -23.68
N ASN A 77 6.67 -10.30 -23.62
CA ASN A 77 7.64 -9.85 -24.63
C ASN A 77 8.06 -8.41 -24.40
#